data_AF-A0A914UL87-F1
#
_entry.id   AF-A0A914UL87-F1
#
_cell.length_a   1.000
_cell.length_b   1.000
_cell.length_c   1.000
_cell.angle_alpha   90.00
_cell.angle_beta   90.00
_cell.angle_gamma   90.00
#
_symmetry.space_group_name_H-M   'P 1'
#
loop_
_entity.id
_entity.type
_entity.pdbx_description
1 polymer ?
#
loop_
_entity_poly.entity_id
_entity_poly.type
_entity_poly.pdbx_seq_one_letter_code
_entity_poly.pdbx_strand_id
1 'polypeptide(L)'
;MAGVDQAVNLNLGVMDALNHHLMIHHHFHNDHHLHLLMPNKMSTAHANRRLHSSLLDCAVSSSATSFSRLKWAIRVLPPHLRLAIYEKMHDQGRLCQLGYEWCDLEVFEMVLSVKHRRYQVHQIFQALMDHGLRLNEVLTSCLHTKCSQFLAEKRWTVKEVTNLLNLSIDLGRFLLDASWYVASQRCFQLSLTIIDETHNVSCDWRDWQRIQVYHWLMDVYNSNCVYKDALVLYERSWALVKKYSEQKRPPLNLADVFIQYALMFFNVGDYDQAVGWAVDALKQIDGGRTSIRTVIEVCRHASKMLLTRRQFKQAELLVQHAV
;
A
#
# COMPACT_ATOMS: atom_id res chain seq x y z
N MET A 1 -26.38 -29.91 8.92
CA MET A 1 -26.60 -30.23 10.34
C MET A 1 -25.27 -30.61 10.96
N ALA A 2 -24.99 -30.01 12.13
CA ALA A 2 -23.88 -30.22 13.09
C ALA A 2 -22.92 -29.01 13.24
N GLY A 3 -23.26 -28.17 14.23
CA GLY A 3 -22.34 -27.44 15.12
C GLY A 3 -21.47 -26.32 14.57
N VAL A 4 -21.84 -25.06 14.83
CA VAL A 4 -20.88 -23.97 15.13
C VAL A 4 -21.51 -22.97 16.11
N ASP A 5 -21.74 -23.39 17.35
CA ASP A 5 -21.65 -22.50 18.52
C ASP A 5 -20.19 -22.51 19.00
N GLN A 6 -19.24 -22.16 18.11
CA GLN A 6 -17.91 -21.78 18.57
C GLN A 6 -18.01 -20.34 19.04
N ALA A 7 -18.11 -20.18 20.35
CA ALA A 7 -17.77 -18.93 21.01
C ALA A 7 -16.45 -18.43 20.40
N VAL A 8 -16.50 -17.25 19.76
CA VAL A 8 -15.33 -16.53 19.29
C VAL A 8 -14.51 -16.16 20.52
N ASN A 9 -13.66 -17.08 20.98
CA ASN A 9 -12.66 -16.80 21.98
C ASN A 9 -11.41 -16.38 21.21
N LEU A 10 -11.14 -15.08 21.20
CA LEU A 10 -9.81 -14.56 20.93
C LEU A 10 -8.91 -15.14 22.02
N ASN A 11 -8.31 -16.30 21.76
CA ASN A 11 -7.47 -17.01 22.71
C ASN A 11 -6.26 -16.13 23.09
N LEU A 12 -5.70 -16.37 24.29
CA LEU A 12 -4.51 -15.66 24.79
C LEU A 12 -3.41 -15.53 23.72
N GLY A 13 -3.19 -16.55 22.88
CA GLY A 13 -2.16 -16.51 21.84
C GLY A 13 -2.32 -15.40 20.79
N VAL A 14 -3.54 -14.97 20.45
CA VAL A 14 -3.75 -13.83 19.53
C VAL A 14 -3.41 -12.51 20.23
N MET A 15 -3.78 -12.40 21.51
CA MET A 15 -3.47 -11.21 22.31
C MET A 15 -1.97 -11.12 22.63
N ASP A 16 -1.31 -12.24 22.88
CA ASP A 16 0.14 -12.31 23.10
C ASP A 16 0.91 -11.90 21.84
N ALA A 17 0.44 -12.31 20.65
CA ALA A 17 1.03 -11.89 19.37
C ALA A 17 0.87 -10.39 19.11
N LEU A 18 -0.32 -9.82 19.39
CA LEU A 18 -0.58 -8.38 19.30
C LEU A 18 0.28 -7.59 20.30
N ASN A 19 0.38 -8.05 21.55
CA ASN A 19 1.20 -7.44 22.59
C ASN A 19 2.70 -7.51 22.26
N HIS A 20 3.17 -8.63 21.71
CA HIS A 20 4.56 -8.77 21.25
C HIS A 20 4.86 -7.78 20.11
N HIS A 21 3.89 -7.54 19.22
CA HIS A 21 4.08 -6.58 18.12
C HIS A 21 4.20 -5.13 18.61
N LEU A 22 3.43 -4.75 19.64
CA LEU A 22 3.53 -3.46 20.33
C LEU A 22 4.89 -3.29 21.04
N MET A 23 5.39 -4.35 21.69
CA MET A 23 6.70 -4.36 22.35
C MET A 23 7.86 -4.14 21.38
N ILE A 24 7.86 -4.81 20.21
CA ILE A 24 8.89 -4.61 19.18
C ILE A 24 8.89 -3.16 18.69
N HIS A 25 7.72 -2.58 18.43
CA HIS A 25 7.64 -1.20 17.96
C HIS A 25 8.05 -0.18 19.04
N HIS A 26 7.76 -0.43 20.32
CA HIS A 26 8.23 0.42 21.41
C HIS A 26 9.75 0.38 21.60
N HIS A 27 10.41 -0.77 21.34
CA HIS A 27 11.88 -0.84 21.34
C HIS A 27 12.51 -0.06 20.18
N PHE A 28 11.92 -0.09 18.98
CA PHE A 28 12.41 0.74 17.86
C PHE A 28 12.18 2.24 18.04
N HIS A 29 11.19 2.66 18.85
CA HIS A 29 10.94 4.08 19.11
C HIS A 29 11.78 4.68 20.25
N ASN A 30 12.32 3.85 21.14
CA ASN A 30 13.06 4.31 22.33
C ASN A 30 14.57 4.55 22.13
N ASP A 31 15.14 4.22 20.97
CA ASP A 31 16.55 4.49 20.63
C ASP A 31 16.86 5.98 20.30
N HIS A 32 15.93 6.90 20.56
CA HIS A 32 16.12 8.35 20.38
C HIS A 32 16.11 9.16 21.68
N HIS A 33 16.08 8.53 22.86
CA HIS A 33 16.12 9.23 24.14
C HIS A 33 17.38 8.94 24.95
N LEU A 34 18.54 9.39 24.43
CA LEU A 34 19.75 9.51 25.25
C LEU A 34 20.60 10.70 24.80
N HIS A 35 20.13 11.92 25.10
CA HIS A 35 20.99 13.08 25.26
C HIS A 35 20.28 14.16 26.09
N LEU A 36 20.42 14.06 27.41
CA LEU A 36 20.23 15.20 28.32
C LEU A 36 21.42 15.23 29.26
N LEU A 37 22.34 16.16 29.01
CA LEU A 37 23.06 16.98 29.99
C LEU A 37 24.15 17.77 29.23
N MET A 38 24.03 19.11 29.25
CA MET A 38 25.08 20.16 29.22
C MET A 38 24.52 21.44 28.56
N PRO A 39 24.39 22.57 29.27
CA PRO A 39 23.86 23.82 28.73
C PRO A 39 24.98 24.68 28.14
N ASN A 40 24.83 25.08 26.86
CA ASN A 40 25.41 26.29 26.17
C ASN A 40 25.72 26.13 24.66
N LYS A 41 25.23 25.10 23.96
CA LYS A 41 25.36 24.98 22.48
C LYS A 41 24.04 25.13 21.67
N MET A 42 22.92 25.44 22.32
CA MET A 42 21.60 25.43 21.65
C MET A 42 21.32 26.65 20.75
N SER A 43 21.90 27.84 21.03
CA SER A 43 21.54 29.07 20.30
C SER A 43 22.06 29.09 18.84
N THR A 44 23.30 28.69 18.60
CA THR A 44 23.91 28.66 17.27
C THR A 44 23.43 27.50 16.40
N ALA A 45 23.08 26.35 17.02
CA ALA A 45 22.53 25.20 16.31
C ALA A 45 21.10 25.47 15.77
N HIS A 46 20.28 26.20 16.53
CA HIS A 46 18.95 26.61 16.07
C HIS A 46 18.99 27.69 14.99
N ALA A 47 19.91 28.65 15.08
CA ALA A 47 20.12 29.66 14.04
C ALA A 47 20.64 29.05 12.73
N ASN A 48 21.62 28.14 12.79
CA ASN A 48 22.13 27.43 11.62
C ASN A 48 21.06 26.53 11.00
N ARG A 49 20.24 25.81 11.79
CA ARG A 49 19.12 25.02 11.24
C ARG A 49 18.11 25.90 10.50
N ARG A 50 17.80 27.09 11.00
CA ARG A 50 16.88 28.05 10.34
C ARG A 50 17.46 28.66 9.06
N LEU A 51 18.76 28.95 9.05
CA LEU A 51 19.47 29.42 7.84
C LEU A 51 19.53 28.33 6.77
N HIS A 52 19.87 27.09 7.14
CA HIS A 52 19.87 25.95 6.23
C HIS A 52 18.49 25.65 5.65
N SER A 53 17.41 25.72 6.45
CA SER A 53 16.05 25.61 5.91
C SER A 53 15.72 26.75 4.95
N SER A 54 16.08 28.00 5.27
CA SER A 54 15.82 29.15 4.37
C SER A 54 16.58 29.08 3.04
N LEU A 55 17.83 28.59 3.05
CA LEU A 55 18.63 28.46 1.83
C LEU A 55 18.12 27.32 0.95
N LEU A 56 17.74 26.19 1.56
CA LEU A 56 17.12 25.09 0.84
C LEU A 56 15.78 25.52 0.24
N ASP A 57 14.94 26.23 1.01
CA ASP A 57 13.65 26.75 0.53
C ASP A 57 13.83 27.76 -0.61
N CYS A 58 14.83 28.63 -0.53
CA CYS A 58 15.21 29.53 -1.63
C CYS A 58 15.70 28.76 -2.87
N ALA A 59 16.52 27.73 -2.68
CA ALA A 59 17.03 26.90 -3.77
C ALA A 59 15.91 26.11 -4.45
N VAL A 60 15.00 25.51 -3.68
CA VAL A 60 13.80 24.80 -4.17
C VAL A 60 12.88 25.77 -4.91
N SER A 61 12.64 26.96 -4.36
CA SER A 61 11.81 28.01 -4.99
C SER A 61 12.39 28.51 -6.31
N SER A 62 13.71 28.75 -6.35
CA SER A 62 14.42 29.16 -7.57
C SER A 62 14.40 28.05 -8.62
N SER A 63 14.62 26.81 -8.19
CA SER A 63 14.61 25.62 -9.06
C SER A 63 13.22 25.36 -9.64
N ALA A 64 12.17 25.51 -8.83
CA ALA A 64 10.78 25.44 -9.28
C ALA A 64 10.50 26.52 -10.34
N THR A 65 10.87 27.78 -10.06
CA THR A 65 10.66 28.89 -11.01
C THR A 65 11.39 28.67 -12.34
N SER A 66 12.60 28.12 -12.28
CA SER A 66 13.44 27.84 -13.45
C SER A 66 13.32 26.40 -13.98
N PHE A 67 12.25 25.69 -13.62
CA PHE A 67 12.11 24.24 -13.86
C PHE A 67 12.40 23.83 -15.30
N SER A 68 11.84 24.55 -16.29
CA SER A 68 12.02 24.22 -17.71
C SER A 68 13.50 24.23 -18.15
N ARG A 69 14.33 25.08 -17.54
CA ARG A 69 15.77 25.17 -17.83
C ARG A 69 16.59 24.12 -17.07
N LEU A 70 16.17 23.78 -15.86
CA LEU A 70 16.89 22.91 -14.93
C LEU A 70 16.36 21.47 -14.91
N LYS A 71 15.37 21.13 -15.75
CA LYS A 71 14.67 19.84 -15.75
C LYS A 71 15.62 18.63 -15.68
N TRP A 72 16.66 18.61 -16.51
CA TRP A 72 17.62 17.50 -16.54
C TRP A 72 18.38 17.38 -15.21
N ALA A 73 18.82 18.50 -14.64
CA ALA A 73 19.56 18.53 -13.38
C ALA A 73 18.66 18.11 -12.21
N ILE A 74 17.39 18.52 -12.25
CA ILE A 74 16.39 18.15 -11.24
C ILE A 74 16.15 16.64 -11.25
N ARG A 75 16.10 15.99 -12.42
CA ARG A 75 15.88 14.52 -12.52
C ARG A 75 16.97 13.69 -11.85
N VAL A 76 18.19 14.22 -11.72
CA VAL A 76 19.32 13.55 -11.04
C VAL A 76 19.24 13.68 -9.51
N LEU A 77 18.42 14.61 -9.00
CA LEU A 77 18.33 14.84 -7.56
C LEU A 77 17.71 13.64 -6.81
N PRO A 78 18.03 13.47 -5.52
CA PRO A 78 17.34 12.53 -4.65
C PRO A 78 15.81 12.69 -4.67
N PRO A 79 15.02 11.60 -4.53
CA PRO A 79 13.55 11.63 -4.62
C PRO A 79 12.87 12.68 -3.72
N HIS A 80 13.35 12.84 -2.49
CA HIS A 80 12.77 13.80 -1.54
C HIS A 80 12.96 15.26 -1.97
N LEU A 81 14.11 15.61 -2.56
CA LEU A 81 14.35 16.97 -3.09
C LEU A 81 13.55 17.22 -4.36
N ARG A 82 13.40 16.21 -5.23
CA ARG A 82 12.53 16.30 -6.41
C ARG A 82 11.08 16.56 -6.01
N LEU A 83 10.57 15.81 -5.04
CA LEU A 83 9.21 16.00 -4.55
C LEU A 83 9.02 17.39 -3.92
N ALA A 84 9.99 17.90 -3.17
CA ALA A 84 9.93 19.26 -2.63
C ALA A 84 9.85 20.34 -3.74
N ILE A 85 10.56 20.16 -4.86
CA ILE A 85 10.43 21.03 -6.03
C ILE A 85 9.04 20.92 -6.67
N TYR A 86 8.49 19.71 -6.80
CA TYR A 86 7.14 19.49 -7.32
C TYR A 86 6.06 20.11 -6.44
N GLU A 87 6.19 19.99 -5.12
CA GLU A 87 5.33 20.68 -4.14
C GLU A 87 5.41 22.19 -4.32
N LYS A 88 6.61 22.73 -4.47
CA LYS A 88 6.77 24.15 -4.69
C LYS A 88 6.18 24.62 -6.02
N MET A 89 6.27 23.81 -7.07
CA MET A 89 5.62 24.10 -8.35
C MET A 89 4.09 24.09 -8.23
N HIS A 90 3.54 23.16 -7.45
CA HIS A 90 2.12 23.11 -7.12
C HIS A 90 1.68 24.37 -6.35
N ASP A 91 2.41 24.76 -5.31
CA ASP A 91 2.10 25.95 -4.51
C ASP A 91 2.18 27.25 -5.33
N GLN A 92 3.02 27.28 -6.36
CA GLN A 92 3.14 28.38 -7.32
C GLN A 92 2.07 28.34 -8.44
N GLY A 93 1.17 27.36 -8.44
CA GLY A 93 0.12 27.21 -9.46
C GLY A 93 0.63 26.77 -10.84
N ARG A 94 1.86 26.21 -10.94
CA ARG A 94 2.50 25.82 -12.21
C ARG A 94 2.04 24.43 -12.67
N LEU A 95 0.73 24.21 -12.63
CA LEU A 95 0.08 22.91 -12.80
C LEU A 95 0.32 22.29 -14.18
N CYS A 96 0.32 23.07 -15.27
CA CYS A 96 0.55 22.50 -16.61
C CYS A 96 1.95 21.89 -16.76
N GLN A 97 2.98 22.57 -16.24
CA GLN A 97 4.36 22.09 -16.32
C GLN A 97 4.58 20.87 -15.42
N LEU A 98 3.99 20.91 -14.22
CA LEU A 98 4.02 19.81 -13.29
C LEU A 98 3.28 18.58 -13.86
N GLY A 99 2.10 18.80 -14.44
CA GLY A 99 1.30 17.77 -15.11
C GLY A 99 2.06 17.11 -16.25
N TYR A 100 2.72 17.89 -17.12
CA TYR A 100 3.56 17.34 -18.19
C TYR A 100 4.70 16.47 -17.64
N GLU A 101 5.29 16.85 -16.51
CA GLU A 101 6.33 16.07 -15.85
C GLU A 101 5.79 14.80 -15.19
N TRP A 102 4.60 14.85 -14.60
CA TRP A 102 3.96 13.71 -13.93
C TRP A 102 3.27 12.73 -14.88
N CYS A 103 3.07 13.10 -16.15
CA CYS A 103 2.67 12.16 -17.20
C CYS A 103 3.76 11.13 -17.54
N ASP A 104 5.03 11.44 -17.23
CA ASP A 104 6.17 10.54 -17.47
C ASP A 104 6.18 9.43 -16.39
N LEU A 105 5.97 8.19 -16.82
CA LEU A 105 5.84 7.05 -15.91
C LEU A 105 7.10 6.83 -15.05
N GLU A 106 8.30 7.10 -15.58
CA GLU A 106 9.54 6.92 -14.80
C GLU A 106 9.68 8.00 -13.71
N VAL A 107 9.23 9.21 -14.02
CA VAL A 107 9.15 10.28 -13.01
C VAL A 107 8.13 9.90 -11.95
N PHE A 108 6.97 9.39 -12.36
CA PHE A 108 5.90 9.03 -11.43
C PHE A 108 6.27 7.81 -10.58
N GLU A 109 7.00 6.83 -11.12
CA GLU A 109 7.60 5.72 -10.37
C GLU A 109 8.47 6.23 -9.21
N MET A 110 9.27 7.27 -9.46
CA MET A 110 10.01 7.92 -8.38
C MET A 110 9.08 8.58 -7.35
N VAL A 111 8.04 9.29 -7.78
CA VAL A 111 7.07 9.91 -6.86
C VAL A 111 6.43 8.86 -5.96
N LEU A 112 6.07 7.70 -6.52
CA LEU A 112 5.52 6.55 -5.79
C LEU A 112 6.48 5.99 -4.74
N SER A 113 7.80 6.08 -4.98
CA SER A 113 8.82 5.59 -4.04
C SER A 113 8.85 6.39 -2.71
N VAL A 114 8.32 7.62 -2.68
CA VAL A 114 8.30 8.49 -1.50
C VAL A 114 7.08 8.19 -0.60
N LYS A 115 7.03 6.97 -0.05
CA LYS A 115 5.84 6.41 0.65
C LYS A 115 5.34 7.23 1.85
N HIS A 116 6.23 7.88 2.59
CA HIS A 116 5.87 8.64 3.80
C HIS A 116 5.18 9.98 3.50
N ARG A 117 5.20 10.45 2.24
CA ARG A 117 4.52 11.70 1.81
C ARG A 117 3.34 11.43 0.88
N ARG A 118 2.74 10.24 1.01
CA ARG A 118 1.65 9.76 0.16
C ARG A 118 0.48 10.75 0.09
N TYR A 119 0.12 11.34 1.23
CA TYR A 119 -0.93 12.34 1.32
C TYR A 119 -0.63 13.57 0.45
N GLN A 120 0.58 14.15 0.55
CA GLN A 120 0.97 15.31 -0.26
C GLN A 120 0.97 14.98 -1.75
N VAL A 121 1.44 13.78 -2.12
CA VAL A 121 1.39 13.32 -3.51
C VAL A 121 -0.06 13.25 -4.02
N HIS A 122 -0.99 12.74 -3.21
CA HIS A 122 -2.41 12.72 -3.59
C HIS A 122 -3.01 14.11 -3.76
N GLN A 123 -2.64 15.07 -2.89
CA GLN A 123 -3.11 16.45 -3.02
C GLN A 123 -2.68 17.06 -4.36
N ILE A 124 -1.40 16.93 -4.71
CA ILE A 124 -0.89 17.41 -6.00
C ILE A 124 -1.56 16.67 -7.15
N PHE A 125 -1.66 15.35 -7.07
CA PHE A 125 -2.29 14.53 -8.11
C PHE A 125 -3.74 14.97 -8.35
N GLN A 126 -4.51 15.19 -7.29
CA GLN A 126 -5.89 15.65 -7.38
C GLN A 126 -5.96 17.05 -7.99
N ALA A 127 -5.09 17.99 -7.59
CA ALA A 127 -5.04 19.32 -8.18
C ALA A 127 -4.75 19.28 -9.70
N LEU A 128 -3.91 18.35 -10.15
CA LEU A 128 -3.64 18.12 -11.58
C LEU A 128 -4.85 17.51 -12.29
N MET A 129 -5.54 16.55 -11.66
CA MET A 129 -6.78 15.99 -12.18
C MET A 129 -7.88 17.05 -12.33
N ASP A 130 -8.06 17.91 -11.31
CA ASP A 130 -9.02 19.01 -11.30
C ASP A 130 -8.69 20.09 -12.35
N HIS A 131 -7.40 20.26 -12.66
CA HIS A 131 -6.94 21.10 -13.77
C HIS A 131 -7.25 20.50 -15.16
N GLY A 132 -7.81 19.28 -15.22
CA GLY A 132 -8.24 18.62 -16.46
C GLY A 132 -7.22 17.65 -17.04
N LEU A 133 -6.10 17.38 -16.36
CA LEU A 133 -5.19 16.32 -16.76
C LEU A 133 -5.82 14.95 -16.43
N ARG A 134 -5.68 13.97 -17.32
CA ARG A 134 -6.15 12.60 -17.09
C ARG A 134 -5.01 11.68 -16.70
N LEU A 135 -4.29 12.05 -15.64
CA LEU A 135 -3.06 11.37 -15.24
C LEU A 135 -3.26 9.88 -14.96
N ASN A 136 -4.39 9.52 -14.33
CA ASN A 136 -4.75 8.12 -14.10
C ASN A 136 -4.80 7.30 -15.41
N GLU A 137 -5.46 7.82 -16.45
CA GLU A 137 -5.55 7.15 -17.75
C GLU A 137 -4.19 7.11 -18.44
N VAL A 138 -3.49 8.25 -18.50
CA VAL A 138 -2.18 8.37 -19.15
C VAL A 138 -1.16 7.43 -18.52
N LEU A 139 -1.03 7.44 -17.19
CA LEU A 139 -0.06 6.59 -16.48
C LEU A 139 -0.39 5.11 -16.62
N THR A 140 -1.67 4.71 -16.52
CA THR A 140 -2.08 3.32 -16.73
C THR A 140 -1.83 2.88 -18.18
N SER A 141 -2.05 3.74 -19.17
CA SER A 141 -1.74 3.46 -20.58
C SER A 141 -0.25 3.33 -20.82
N CYS A 142 0.58 4.23 -20.27
CA CYS A 142 2.04 4.15 -20.35
C CYS A 142 2.56 2.87 -19.69
N LEU A 143 2.00 2.48 -18.53
CA LEU A 143 2.33 1.23 -17.86
C LEU A 143 1.97 0.04 -18.74
N HIS A 144 0.77 0.02 -19.34
CA HIS A 144 0.36 -1.03 -20.26
C HIS A 144 1.36 -1.18 -21.42
N THR A 145 1.73 -0.08 -22.09
CA THR A 145 2.72 -0.10 -23.17
C THR A 145 4.07 -0.62 -22.70
N LYS A 146 4.56 -0.18 -21.53
CA LYS A 146 5.81 -0.68 -20.94
C LYS A 146 5.74 -2.18 -20.66
N CYS A 147 4.62 -2.68 -20.12
CA CYS A 147 4.41 -4.10 -19.89
C CYS A 147 4.37 -4.91 -21.20
N SER A 148 3.65 -4.44 -22.22
CA SER A 148 3.56 -5.13 -23.51
C SER A 148 4.92 -5.20 -24.22
N GLN A 149 5.68 -4.11 -24.20
CA GLN A 149 7.04 -4.08 -24.77
C GLN A 149 7.97 -5.03 -24.03
N PHE A 150 7.97 -4.96 -22.69
CA PHE A 150 8.74 -5.86 -21.85
C PHE A 150 8.39 -7.33 -22.18
N LEU A 151 7.11 -7.70 -22.14
CA LEU A 151 6.66 -9.08 -22.41
C LEU A 151 6.93 -9.57 -23.85
N ALA A 152 7.17 -8.66 -24.81
CA ALA A 152 7.56 -9.03 -26.17
C ALA A 152 9.04 -9.47 -26.28
N GLU A 153 9.94 -8.95 -25.44
CA GLU A 153 11.38 -9.20 -25.52
C GLU A 153 11.77 -10.65 -25.15
N LYS A 154 10.92 -11.35 -24.39
CA LYS A 154 11.07 -12.76 -23.96
C LYS A 154 12.38 -13.10 -23.24
N ARG A 155 13.14 -12.09 -22.81
CA ARG A 155 14.44 -12.24 -22.13
C ARG A 155 14.46 -11.33 -20.92
N TRP A 156 14.11 -11.88 -19.76
CA TRP A 156 14.03 -11.13 -18.52
C TRP A 156 14.67 -11.88 -17.38
N THR A 157 15.22 -11.12 -16.45
CA THR A 157 15.63 -11.59 -15.14
C THR A 157 14.45 -11.53 -14.17
N VAL A 158 14.50 -12.36 -13.13
CA VAL A 158 13.51 -12.33 -12.03
C VAL A 158 13.42 -10.95 -11.39
N LYS A 159 14.56 -10.23 -11.32
CA LYS A 159 14.63 -8.88 -10.77
C LYS A 159 13.85 -7.87 -11.63
N GLU A 160 14.00 -7.92 -12.95
CA GLU A 160 13.28 -7.02 -13.85
C GLU A 160 11.78 -7.27 -13.82
N VAL A 161 11.36 -8.55 -13.84
CA VAL A 161 9.95 -8.92 -13.68
C VAL A 161 9.40 -8.41 -12.34
N THR A 162 10.16 -8.59 -11.25
CA THR A 162 9.75 -8.12 -9.92
C THR A 162 9.64 -6.60 -9.86
N ASN A 163 10.56 -5.86 -10.48
CA ASN A 163 10.50 -4.40 -10.53
C ASN A 163 9.26 -3.91 -11.28
N LEU A 164 8.99 -4.47 -12.47
CA LEU A 164 7.81 -4.11 -13.26
C LEU A 164 6.51 -4.45 -12.52
N LEU A 165 6.45 -5.62 -11.88
CA LEU A 165 5.32 -6.03 -11.05
C LEU A 165 5.10 -5.08 -9.87
N ASN A 166 6.16 -4.69 -9.16
CA ASN A 166 6.09 -3.75 -8.05
C ASN A 166 5.61 -2.37 -8.51
N LEU A 167 6.10 -1.86 -9.64
CA LEU A 167 5.62 -0.60 -10.23
C LEU A 167 4.11 -0.67 -10.52
N SER A 168 3.67 -1.77 -11.13
CA SER A 168 2.26 -1.98 -11.45
C SER A 168 1.38 -2.04 -10.20
N ILE A 169 1.82 -2.75 -9.15
CA ILE A 169 1.12 -2.82 -7.87
C ILE A 169 1.13 -1.46 -7.15
N ASP A 170 2.27 -0.77 -7.09
CA ASP A 170 2.39 0.52 -6.37
C ASP A 170 1.56 1.63 -7.04
N LEU A 171 1.50 1.64 -8.38
CA LEU A 171 0.60 2.53 -9.12
C LEU A 171 -0.87 2.14 -8.90
N GLY A 172 -1.20 0.85 -8.97
CA GLY A 172 -2.56 0.35 -8.71
C GLY A 172 -3.05 0.72 -7.31
N ARG A 173 -2.21 0.56 -6.29
CA ARG A 173 -2.49 0.96 -4.90
C ARG A 173 -2.65 2.46 -4.75
N PHE A 174 -1.83 3.27 -5.45
CA PHE A 174 -1.99 4.73 -5.46
C PHE A 174 -3.35 5.13 -6.01
N LEU A 175 -3.73 4.56 -7.14
CA LEU A 175 -5.01 4.84 -7.74
C LEU A 175 -6.18 4.35 -6.86
N LEU A 176 -6.01 3.22 -6.17
CA LEU A 176 -7.00 2.70 -5.21
C LEU A 176 -7.18 3.63 -4.00
N ASP A 177 -6.08 4.11 -3.40
CA ASP A 177 -6.10 5.05 -2.26
C ASP A 177 -6.91 6.32 -2.60
N ALA A 178 -6.90 6.73 -3.87
CA ALA A 178 -7.65 7.88 -4.40
C ALA A 178 -8.99 7.51 -5.07
N SER A 179 -9.48 6.27 -4.88
CA SER A 179 -10.76 5.78 -5.42
C SER A 179 -10.88 5.79 -6.95
N TRP A 180 -9.76 5.80 -7.68
CA TRP A 180 -9.72 5.60 -9.14
C TRP A 180 -9.82 4.11 -9.50
N TYR A 181 -10.93 3.48 -9.11
CA TYR A 181 -11.10 2.02 -9.13
C TYR A 181 -10.85 1.37 -10.49
N VAL A 182 -11.35 1.95 -11.58
CA VAL A 182 -11.17 1.39 -12.94
C VAL A 182 -9.70 1.38 -13.36
N ALA A 183 -8.97 2.47 -13.08
CA ALA A 183 -7.56 2.57 -13.41
C ALA A 183 -6.71 1.64 -12.52
N SER A 184 -7.04 1.57 -11.23
CA SER A 184 -6.44 0.64 -10.28
C SER A 184 -6.63 -0.83 -10.67
N GLN A 185 -7.86 -1.21 -11.03
CA GLN A 185 -8.20 -2.55 -11.50
C GLN A 185 -7.35 -2.95 -12.72
N ARG A 186 -7.18 -2.04 -13.69
CA ARG A 186 -6.34 -2.28 -14.88
C ARG A 186 -4.88 -2.55 -14.50
N CYS A 187 -4.31 -1.81 -13.54
CA CYS A 187 -2.97 -2.06 -13.04
C CYS A 187 -2.85 -3.46 -12.41
N PHE A 188 -3.81 -3.89 -11.59
CA PHE A 188 -3.77 -5.23 -11.02
C PHE A 188 -4.02 -6.34 -12.04
N GLN A 189 -4.88 -6.12 -13.03
CA GLN A 189 -5.04 -7.04 -14.16
C GLN A 189 -3.75 -7.19 -14.97
N LEU A 190 -3.05 -6.08 -15.25
CA LEU A 190 -1.73 -6.12 -15.88
C LEU A 190 -0.71 -6.90 -15.04
N SER A 191 -0.78 -6.75 -13.71
CA SER A 191 0.06 -7.50 -12.77
C SER A 191 -0.16 -9.01 -12.90
N LEU A 192 -1.42 -9.45 -13.05
CA LEU A 192 -1.74 -10.85 -13.34
C LEU A 192 -1.20 -11.30 -14.70
N THR A 193 -1.33 -10.48 -15.75
CA THR A 193 -0.76 -10.80 -17.07
C THR A 193 0.76 -10.98 -17.00
N ILE A 194 1.48 -10.11 -16.28
CA ILE A 194 2.93 -10.26 -16.07
C ILE A 194 3.24 -11.61 -15.40
N ILE A 195 2.50 -11.97 -14.36
CA ILE A 195 2.70 -13.23 -13.62
C ILE A 195 2.42 -14.44 -14.52
N ASP A 196 1.39 -14.37 -15.35
CA ASP A 196 0.96 -15.48 -16.21
C ASP A 196 1.96 -15.73 -17.35
N GLU A 197 2.44 -14.67 -18.01
CA GLU A 197 3.36 -14.73 -19.15
C GLU A 197 4.82 -15.04 -18.74
N THR A 198 5.18 -14.86 -17.46
CA THR A 198 6.55 -15.09 -16.96
C THR A 198 6.77 -16.54 -16.50
N HIS A 199 6.54 -17.50 -17.39
CA HIS A 199 6.60 -18.94 -17.09
C HIS A 199 7.95 -19.44 -16.56
N ASN A 200 9.04 -18.75 -16.89
CA ASN A 200 10.40 -19.12 -16.49
C ASN A 200 10.68 -18.87 -14.99
N VAL A 201 9.78 -18.19 -14.27
CA VAL A 201 9.90 -17.95 -12.83
C VAL A 201 9.25 -19.10 -12.04
N SER A 202 9.83 -19.43 -10.88
CA SER A 202 9.33 -20.47 -9.97
C SER A 202 7.83 -20.37 -9.76
N CYS A 203 7.12 -21.51 -9.84
CA CYS A 203 5.68 -21.57 -9.62
C CYS A 203 5.29 -21.05 -8.23
N ASP A 204 6.15 -21.23 -7.22
CA ASP A 204 5.91 -20.78 -5.85
C ASP A 204 5.87 -19.26 -5.77
N TRP A 205 6.80 -18.59 -6.45
CA TRP A 205 6.84 -17.14 -6.54
C TRP A 205 5.62 -16.61 -7.27
N ARG A 206 5.24 -17.23 -8.40
CA ARG A 206 4.07 -16.81 -9.18
C ARG A 206 2.76 -16.97 -8.40
N ASP A 207 2.57 -18.11 -7.75
CA ASP A 207 1.38 -18.37 -6.95
C ASP A 207 1.30 -17.38 -5.76
N TRP A 208 2.43 -17.06 -5.12
CA TRP A 208 2.48 -16.06 -4.06
C TRP A 208 2.13 -14.65 -4.55
N GLN A 209 2.76 -14.21 -5.64
CA GLN A 209 2.46 -12.90 -6.24
C GLN A 209 1.00 -12.80 -6.67
N ARG A 210 0.44 -13.89 -7.19
CA ARG A 210 -0.97 -13.95 -7.61
C ARG A 210 -1.90 -13.76 -6.42
N ILE A 211 -1.63 -14.41 -5.28
CA ILE A 211 -2.40 -14.21 -4.04
C ILE A 211 -2.33 -12.74 -3.59
N GLN A 212 -1.15 -12.12 -3.63
CA GLN A 212 -0.98 -10.71 -3.28
C GLN A 212 -1.78 -9.78 -4.20
N VAL A 213 -1.76 -10.04 -5.52
CA VAL A 213 -2.53 -9.25 -6.49
C VAL A 213 -4.03 -9.48 -6.33
N TYR A 214 -4.48 -10.70 -6.01
CA TYR A 214 -5.88 -11.00 -5.71
C TYR A 214 -6.39 -10.26 -4.48
N HIS A 215 -5.58 -10.14 -3.43
CA HIS A 215 -5.89 -9.29 -2.28
C HIS A 215 -6.22 -7.85 -2.72
N TRP A 216 -5.36 -7.23 -3.52
CA TRP A 216 -5.58 -5.85 -3.97
C TRP A 216 -6.77 -5.70 -4.93
N LEU A 217 -6.97 -6.66 -5.85
CA LEU A 217 -8.17 -6.69 -6.70
C LEU A 217 -9.45 -6.83 -5.88
N MET A 218 -9.41 -7.58 -4.79
CA MET A 218 -10.55 -7.74 -3.91
C MET A 218 -10.87 -6.45 -3.17
N ASP A 219 -9.86 -5.73 -2.69
CA ASP A 219 -10.04 -4.41 -2.10
C ASP A 219 -10.68 -3.43 -3.11
N VAL A 220 -10.24 -3.44 -4.39
CA VAL A 220 -10.90 -2.68 -5.46
C VAL A 220 -12.37 -3.04 -5.58
N TYR A 221 -12.72 -4.33 -5.65
CA TYR A 221 -14.11 -4.75 -5.81
C TYR A 221 -14.96 -4.46 -4.57
N ASN A 222 -14.40 -4.64 -3.38
CA ASN A 222 -15.07 -4.34 -2.12
C ASN A 222 -15.36 -2.83 -2.01
N SER A 223 -14.35 -2.00 -2.29
CA SER A 223 -14.44 -0.54 -2.23
C SER A 223 -15.34 0.05 -3.33
N ASN A 224 -15.36 -0.58 -4.52
CA ASN A 224 -16.21 -0.18 -5.64
C ASN A 224 -17.59 -0.88 -5.66
N CYS A 225 -17.95 -1.60 -4.59
CA CYS A 225 -19.23 -2.31 -4.45
C CYS A 225 -19.54 -3.36 -5.55
N VAL A 226 -18.51 -3.93 -6.18
CA VAL A 226 -18.64 -4.94 -7.26
C VAL A 226 -18.57 -6.35 -6.67
N TYR A 227 -19.56 -6.70 -5.85
CA TYR A 227 -19.50 -7.93 -5.03
C TYR A 227 -19.62 -9.24 -5.83
N LYS A 228 -20.24 -9.22 -7.01
CA LYS A 228 -20.32 -10.40 -7.88
C LYS A 228 -18.93 -10.84 -8.35
N ASP A 229 -18.12 -9.88 -8.79
CA ASP A 229 -16.75 -10.14 -9.22
C ASP A 229 -15.85 -10.46 -8.03
N ALA A 230 -16.08 -9.82 -6.88
CA ALA A 230 -15.39 -10.15 -5.63
C ALA A 230 -15.61 -11.62 -5.22
N LEU A 231 -16.83 -12.15 -5.33
CA LEU A 231 -17.14 -13.53 -4.99
C LEU A 231 -16.42 -14.52 -5.93
N VAL A 232 -16.45 -14.27 -7.23
CA VAL A 232 -15.72 -15.09 -8.22
C VAL A 232 -14.21 -15.05 -7.95
N LEU A 233 -13.67 -13.88 -7.59
CA LEU A 233 -12.27 -13.73 -7.26
C LEU A 233 -11.91 -14.46 -5.96
N TYR A 234 -12.78 -14.40 -4.94
CA TYR A 234 -12.64 -15.14 -3.69
C TYR A 234 -12.54 -16.65 -3.94
N GLU A 235 -13.41 -17.23 -4.75
CA GLU A 235 -13.36 -18.67 -5.06
C GLU A 235 -12.02 -19.07 -5.69
N ARG A 236 -11.54 -18.28 -6.66
CA ARG A 236 -10.24 -18.50 -7.32
C ARG A 236 -9.07 -18.34 -6.36
N SER A 237 -9.09 -17.27 -5.56
CA SER A 237 -8.04 -16.97 -4.59
C SER A 237 -7.97 -18.04 -3.49
N TRP A 238 -9.13 -18.49 -3.00
CA TRP A 238 -9.22 -19.51 -1.97
C TRP A 238 -8.75 -20.89 -2.45
N ALA A 239 -9.07 -21.27 -3.69
CA ALA A 239 -8.55 -22.49 -4.30
C ALA A 239 -7.00 -22.48 -4.34
N LEU A 240 -6.41 -21.33 -4.66
CA LEU A 240 -4.96 -21.16 -4.69
C LEU A 240 -4.34 -21.20 -3.29
N VAL A 241 -4.96 -20.54 -2.31
CA VAL A 241 -4.52 -20.58 -0.90
C VAL A 241 -4.57 -22.01 -0.34
N LYS A 242 -5.64 -22.76 -0.61
CA LYS A 242 -5.75 -24.17 -0.23
C LYS A 242 -4.62 -25.01 -0.80
N LYS A 243 -4.40 -24.91 -2.11
CA LYS A 243 -3.30 -25.59 -2.80
C LYS A 243 -1.94 -25.24 -2.18
N TYR A 244 -1.74 -23.98 -1.78
CA TYR A 244 -0.50 -23.56 -1.13
C TYR A 244 -0.35 -24.19 0.26
N SER A 245 -1.43 -24.26 1.05
CA SER A 245 -1.43 -24.81 2.41
C SER A 245 -1.14 -26.32 2.46
N GLU A 246 -1.60 -27.07 1.46
CA GLU A 246 -1.40 -28.53 1.37
C GLU A 246 0.06 -28.92 1.09
N GLN A 247 0.83 -28.02 0.48
CA GLN A 247 2.17 -28.31 -0.01
C GLN A 247 3.29 -28.17 1.04
N LYS A 248 2.96 -28.07 2.34
CA LYS A 248 3.92 -27.89 3.46
C LYS A 248 4.95 -26.77 3.20
N ARG A 249 4.54 -25.72 2.51
CA ARG A 249 5.36 -24.54 2.22
C ARG A 249 5.53 -23.68 3.49
N PRO A 250 6.54 -22.79 3.55
CA PRO A 250 6.71 -21.90 4.69
C PRO A 250 5.41 -21.11 4.94
N PRO A 251 5.07 -20.86 6.23
CA PRO A 251 3.83 -20.19 6.59
C PRO A 251 3.82 -18.77 6.00
N LEU A 252 2.83 -18.50 5.16
CA LEU A 252 2.56 -17.18 4.61
C LEU A 252 1.69 -16.40 5.57
N ASN A 253 1.97 -15.10 5.69
CA ASN A 253 1.03 -14.21 6.32
C ASN A 253 -0.13 -13.97 5.34
N LEU A 254 -1.31 -14.50 5.69
CA LEU A 254 -2.55 -14.37 4.92
C LEU A 254 -3.54 -13.41 5.59
N ALA A 255 -3.12 -12.64 6.61
CA ALA A 255 -4.00 -11.77 7.37
C ALA A 255 -4.70 -10.74 6.48
N ASP A 256 -3.94 -10.07 5.59
CA ASP A 256 -4.47 -9.12 4.60
C ASP A 256 -5.50 -9.78 3.66
N VAL A 257 -5.20 -11.00 3.19
CA VAL A 257 -6.09 -11.74 2.29
C VAL A 257 -7.40 -12.11 2.99
N PHE A 258 -7.31 -12.67 4.20
CA PHE A 258 -8.47 -13.12 4.96
C PHE A 258 -9.34 -11.95 5.43
N ILE A 259 -8.77 -10.79 5.74
CA ILE A 259 -9.59 -9.63 6.09
C ILE A 259 -10.35 -9.10 4.87
N GLN A 260 -9.79 -9.17 3.67
CA GLN A 260 -10.53 -8.83 2.44
C GLN A 260 -11.68 -9.81 2.17
N TYR A 261 -11.51 -11.11 2.47
CA TYR A 261 -12.59 -12.09 2.40
C TYR A 261 -13.70 -11.75 3.40
N ALA A 262 -13.31 -11.44 4.64
CA ALA A 262 -14.22 -11.03 5.69
C ALA A 262 -15.04 -9.79 5.28
N LEU A 263 -14.37 -8.79 4.68
CA LEU A 263 -15.03 -7.57 4.19
C LEU A 263 -16.03 -7.84 3.07
N MET A 264 -15.67 -8.71 2.12
CA MET A 264 -16.58 -9.11 1.05
C MET A 264 -17.87 -9.72 1.63
N PHE A 265 -17.75 -10.72 2.51
CA PHE A 265 -18.92 -11.35 3.13
C PHE A 265 -19.73 -10.36 4.00
N PHE A 266 -19.04 -9.48 4.71
CA PHE A 266 -19.69 -8.43 5.50
C PHE A 266 -20.53 -7.51 4.62
N ASN A 267 -20.01 -7.10 3.47
CA ASN A 267 -20.69 -6.21 2.53
C ASN A 267 -21.88 -6.89 1.84
N VAL A 268 -21.81 -8.20 1.61
CA VAL A 268 -22.93 -9.00 1.06
C VAL A 268 -24.00 -9.30 2.13
N GLY A 269 -23.69 -9.12 3.41
CA GLY A 269 -24.59 -9.34 4.54
C GLY A 269 -24.49 -10.72 5.18
N ASP A 270 -23.51 -11.54 4.80
CA ASP A 270 -23.20 -12.80 5.48
C ASP A 270 -22.23 -12.54 6.64
N TYR A 271 -22.79 -12.06 7.74
CA TYR A 271 -22.01 -11.70 8.93
C TYR A 271 -21.36 -12.91 9.60
N ASP A 272 -21.89 -14.11 9.36
CA ASP A 272 -21.40 -15.34 9.97
C ASP A 272 -20.07 -15.74 9.34
N GLN A 273 -20.02 -15.77 8.01
CA GLN A 273 -18.78 -15.95 7.27
C GLN A 273 -17.81 -14.80 7.52
N ALA A 274 -18.29 -13.56 7.54
CA ALA A 274 -17.45 -12.38 7.77
C ALA A 274 -16.66 -12.49 9.08
N VAL A 275 -17.33 -12.82 10.18
CA VAL A 275 -16.67 -12.98 11.49
C VAL A 275 -15.73 -14.17 11.49
N GLY A 276 -16.09 -15.28 10.84
CA GLY A 276 -15.20 -16.45 10.70
C GLY A 276 -13.87 -16.07 10.05
N TRP A 277 -13.93 -15.39 8.90
CA TRP A 277 -12.74 -14.92 8.20
C TRP A 277 -11.94 -13.87 8.96
N ALA A 278 -12.61 -12.96 9.68
CA ALA A 278 -11.93 -11.97 10.52
C ALA A 278 -11.13 -12.61 11.65
N VAL A 279 -11.69 -13.65 12.29
CA VAL A 279 -11.01 -14.43 13.32
C VAL A 279 -9.83 -15.18 12.72
N ASP A 280 -9.98 -15.76 11.54
CA ASP A 280 -8.88 -16.42 10.85
C ASP A 280 -7.78 -15.44 10.42
N ALA A 281 -8.12 -14.21 10.02
CA ALA A 281 -7.16 -13.14 9.77
C ALA A 281 -6.36 -12.78 11.01
N LEU A 282 -7.03 -12.63 12.17
CA LEU A 282 -6.37 -12.35 13.45
C LEU A 282 -5.39 -13.46 13.86
N LYS A 283 -5.71 -14.73 13.59
CA LYS A 283 -4.80 -15.86 13.85
C LYS A 283 -3.54 -15.85 12.98
N GLN A 284 -3.57 -15.16 11.83
CA GLN A 284 -2.41 -15.02 10.94
C GLN A 284 -1.47 -13.89 11.35
N ILE A 285 -1.85 -13.05 12.33
CA ILE A 285 -0.98 -11.99 12.83
C ILE A 285 0.16 -12.62 13.62
N ASP A 286 1.36 -12.54 13.06
CA ASP A 286 2.61 -12.90 13.71
C ASP A 286 3.39 -11.62 14.04
N GLY A 287 3.78 -11.47 15.32
CA GLY A 287 4.32 -10.25 15.92
C GLY A 287 5.66 -9.78 15.35
N GLY A 288 6.31 -10.55 14.46
CA GLY A 288 7.55 -10.14 13.77
C GLY A 288 7.49 -10.10 12.24
N ARG A 289 6.41 -10.62 11.62
CA ARG A 289 6.30 -10.76 10.15
C ARG A 289 5.18 -9.93 9.53
N THR A 290 4.23 -9.50 10.35
CA THR A 290 3.07 -8.74 9.88
C THR A 290 3.44 -7.26 9.82
N SER A 291 2.97 -6.55 8.78
CA SER A 291 3.17 -5.12 8.74
C SER A 291 2.24 -4.44 9.74
N ILE A 292 2.68 -3.36 10.40
CA ILE A 292 1.82 -2.60 11.32
C ILE A 292 0.54 -2.11 10.64
N ARG A 293 0.62 -1.77 9.34
CA ARG A 293 -0.55 -1.40 8.52
C ARG A 293 -1.57 -2.53 8.49
N THR A 294 -1.12 -3.75 8.18
CA THR A 294 -1.95 -4.96 8.17
C THR A 294 -2.61 -5.20 9.52
N VAL A 295 -1.85 -5.09 10.61
CA VAL A 295 -2.39 -5.28 11.98
C VAL A 295 -3.51 -4.30 12.26
N ILE A 296 -3.27 -3.01 12.01
CA ILE A 296 -4.26 -1.95 12.21
C ILE A 296 -5.51 -2.23 11.36
N GLU A 297 -5.33 -2.59 10.10
CA GLU A 297 -6.43 -2.88 9.17
C GLU A 297 -7.26 -4.08 9.63
N VAL A 298 -6.62 -5.20 9.97
CA VAL A 298 -7.27 -6.40 10.50
C VAL A 298 -8.01 -6.10 11.79
N CYS A 299 -7.39 -5.40 12.74
CA CYS A 299 -8.02 -5.08 14.02
C CYS A 299 -9.25 -4.16 13.86
N ARG A 300 -9.16 -3.14 13.00
CA ARG A 300 -10.29 -2.23 12.73
C ARG A 300 -11.48 -2.96 12.10
N HIS A 301 -11.22 -3.76 11.07
CA HIS A 301 -12.27 -4.47 10.36
C HIS A 301 -12.86 -5.60 11.18
N ALA A 302 -12.03 -6.38 11.88
CA ALA A 302 -12.49 -7.41 12.79
C ALA A 302 -13.36 -6.81 13.90
N SER A 303 -12.94 -5.70 14.52
CA SER A 303 -13.76 -5.00 15.52
C SER A 303 -15.14 -4.64 14.98
N LYS A 304 -15.22 -4.04 13.79
CA LYS A 304 -16.49 -3.70 13.13
C LYS A 304 -17.40 -4.93 12.96
N MET A 305 -16.83 -6.08 12.62
CA MET A 305 -17.58 -7.33 12.43
C MET A 305 -18.02 -7.94 13.78
N LEU A 306 -17.22 -7.84 14.84
CA LEU A 306 -17.61 -8.31 16.17
C LEU A 306 -18.78 -7.50 16.76
N LEU A 307 -18.93 -6.23 16.38
CA LEU A 307 -20.08 -5.41 16.77
C LEU A 307 -21.41 -6.00 16.25
N THR A 308 -21.44 -6.61 15.06
CA THR A 308 -22.69 -7.21 14.52
C THR A 308 -23.13 -8.44 15.32
N ARG A 309 -22.17 -9.12 15.97
CA ARG A 309 -22.41 -10.22 16.93
C ARG A 309 -22.60 -9.76 18.37
N ARG A 310 -22.63 -8.45 18.62
CA ARG A 310 -22.76 -7.84 19.97
C ARG A 310 -21.62 -8.24 20.93
N GLN A 311 -20.43 -8.52 20.39
CA GLN A 311 -19.24 -8.86 21.18
C GLN A 311 -18.43 -7.60 21.54
N PHE A 312 -19.06 -6.68 22.27
CA PHE A 312 -18.54 -5.32 22.50
C PHE A 312 -17.16 -5.29 23.20
N LYS A 313 -16.95 -6.12 24.22
CA LYS A 313 -15.67 -6.16 24.96
C LYS A 313 -14.49 -6.55 24.06
N GLN A 314 -14.69 -7.50 23.16
CA GLN A 314 -13.66 -7.93 22.22
C GLN A 314 -13.43 -6.89 21.13
N ALA A 315 -14.51 -6.29 20.63
CA ALA A 315 -14.45 -5.20 19.67
C ALA A 315 -13.67 -3.99 20.22
N GLU A 316 -13.90 -3.63 21.48
CA GLU A 316 -13.20 -2.55 22.18
C GLU A 316 -11.70 -2.83 22.29
N LEU A 317 -11.32 -4.04 22.72
CA LEU A 317 -9.92 -4.44 22.80
C LEU A 317 -9.21 -4.32 21.45
N LEU A 318 -9.85 -4.77 20.36
CA LEU A 318 -9.25 -4.67 19.02
C LEU A 318 -9.09 -3.22 18.54
N VAL A 319 -10.04 -2.32 18.87
CA VAL A 319 -9.90 -0.90 18.53
C VAL A 319 -8.74 -0.27 19.29
N GLN A 320 -8.57 -0.61 20.57
CA GLN A 320 -7.45 -0.09 21.36
C GLN A 320 -6.09 -0.51 20.80
N HIS A 321 -5.98 -1.67 20.15
CA HIS A 321 -4.75 -2.12 19.47
C HIS A 321 -4.55 -1.49 18.09
N ALA A 322 -5.57 -0.84 17.53
CA ALA A 322 -5.54 -0.28 16.18
C ALA A 322 -5.30 1.23 16.11
N VAL A 323 -5.16 1.90 17.27
CA VAL A 323 -4.93 3.34 17.44
C VAL A 323 -3.50 3.57 17.94
#